data_AF-A0A182EDI8-F1
#
_entry.id   AF-A0A182EDI8-F1
#
_cell.length_a   1.000
_cell.length_b   1.000
_cell.length_c   1.000
_cell.angle_alpha   90.00
_cell.angle_beta   90.00
_cell.angle_gamma   90.00
#
_symmetry.space_group_name_H-M   'P 1'
#
loop_
_entity.id
_entity.type
_entity.pdbx_description
1 polymer ?
#
loop_
_entity_poly.entity_id
_entity_poly.type
_entity_poly.pdbx_seq_one_letter_code
_entity_poly.pdbx_strand_id
1 'polypeptide(L)'
;MSVESIPRDLRNLRACLLCSMIKSVEQFELDGCDNCERYLGMKGDEEKVSECTSSNFDGMIAATVPDESWVCKWQKINRKVKGIYAISVSGTLPSHIVQELKAQNIRYKPNMRDMTQNS
;
A
#
# COMPACT_ATOMS: atom_id res chain seq x y z
N MET A 1 16.31 7.67 -3.02
CA MET A 1 15.27 6.97 -3.78
C MET A 1 15.92 5.66 -4.12
N SER A 2 15.38 4.50 -3.76
CA SER A 2 15.67 3.35 -4.60
C SER A 2 14.73 3.48 -5.80
N VAL A 3 15.29 3.42 -7.00
CA VAL A 3 14.52 3.35 -8.26
C VAL A 3 13.62 2.09 -8.27
N GLU A 4 13.95 1.13 -7.41
CA GLU A 4 13.28 -0.15 -7.18
C GLU A 4 11.85 -0.01 -6.64
N SER A 5 11.50 1.12 -6.00
CA SER A 5 10.15 1.40 -5.49
C SER A 5 9.12 1.73 -6.57
N ILE A 6 9.56 2.00 -7.80
CA ILE A 6 8.71 2.43 -8.92
C ILE A 6 8.35 1.21 -9.76
N PRO A 7 7.07 0.98 -10.11
CA PRO A 7 6.69 -0.10 -11.02
C PRO A 7 7.42 0.00 -12.36
N ARG A 8 8.06 -1.09 -12.77
CA ARG A 8 8.84 -1.14 -14.03
C ARG A 8 7.95 -1.13 -15.27
N ASP A 9 6.76 -1.70 -15.16
CA ASP A 9 5.71 -1.64 -16.16
C ASP A 9 4.31 -1.56 -15.48
N LEU A 10 3.25 -1.56 -16.28
CA LEU A 10 1.88 -1.42 -15.80
C LEU A 10 1.12 -2.75 -15.64
N ARG A 11 1.80 -3.89 -15.79
CA ARG A 11 1.19 -5.21 -15.69
C ARG A 11 1.22 -5.71 -14.26
N ASN A 12 0.18 -6.44 -13.88
CA ASN A 12 0.07 -7.10 -12.57
C ASN A 12 0.40 -6.17 -11.39
N LEU A 13 -0.07 -4.92 -11.48
CA LEU A 13 0.08 -3.96 -10.40
C LEU A 13 -0.88 -4.28 -9.27
N ARG A 14 -0.42 -4.08 -8.05
CA ARG A 14 -1.24 -4.20 -6.84
C ARG A 14 -1.00 -3.00 -5.95
N ALA A 15 -2.00 -2.64 -5.16
CA ALA A 15 -1.92 -1.59 -4.17
C ALA A 15 -1.98 -2.17 -2.75
N CYS A 16 -1.07 -1.74 -1.88
CA CYS A 16 -1.04 -2.17 -0.47
C CYS A 16 -2.29 -1.71 0.28
N LEU A 17 -3.00 -2.63 0.92
CA LEU A 17 -4.24 -2.36 1.65
C LEU A 17 -4.04 -1.50 2.92
N LEU A 18 -2.80 -1.36 3.40
CA LEU A 18 -2.46 -0.55 4.57
C LEU A 18 -2.07 0.90 4.18
N CYS A 19 -1.26 1.07 3.14
CA CYS A 19 -0.65 2.37 2.80
C CYS A 19 -0.92 2.90 1.39
N SER A 20 -1.66 2.16 0.55
CA SER A 20 -1.95 2.43 -0.86
C SER A 20 -0.77 2.50 -1.83
N MET A 21 0.45 2.15 -1.42
CA MET A 21 1.59 2.04 -2.32
C MET A 21 1.33 1.02 -3.44
N ILE A 22 1.67 1.38 -4.67
CA ILE A 22 1.55 0.53 -5.86
C ILE A 22 2.93 0.04 -6.28
N LYS A 23 3.06 -1.28 -6.42
CA LYS A 23 4.22 -1.98 -7.00
C LYS A 23 3.70 -3.15 -7.86
N SER A 24 4.54 -3.77 -8.68
CA SER A 24 4.20 -5.07 -9.28
C SER A 24 4.16 -6.15 -8.19
N VAL A 25 3.49 -7.28 -8.46
CA VAL A 25 3.49 -8.44 -7.56
C VAL A 25 4.92 -8.87 -7.22
N GLU A 26 5.76 -9.04 -8.25
CA GLU A 26 7.17 -9.42 -8.10
C GLU A 26 7.94 -8.47 -7.17
N GLN A 27 7.71 -7.16 -7.27
CA GLN A 27 8.40 -6.20 -6.40
C GLN A 27 7.91 -6.25 -4.94
N PHE A 28 6.66 -6.65 -4.69
CA PHE A 28 6.20 -6.91 -3.32
C PHE A 28 6.77 -8.21 -2.78
N GLU A 29 6.89 -9.26 -3.60
CA GLU A 29 7.50 -10.52 -3.19
C GLU A 29 8.99 -10.35 -2.89
N LEU A 30 9.73 -9.63 -3.74
CA LEU A 30 11.18 -9.45 -3.61
C LEU A 30 11.57 -8.53 -2.45
N ASP A 31 10.88 -7.40 -2.29
CA ASP A 31 11.30 -6.32 -1.38
C ASP A 31 10.27 -6.02 -0.29
N GLY A 32 9.06 -6.56 -0.40
CA GLY A 32 7.96 -6.16 0.46
C GLY A 32 7.39 -4.78 0.11
N CYS A 33 6.61 -4.23 1.03
CA CYS A 33 6.14 -2.85 0.93
C CYS A 33 7.08 -1.90 1.68
N ASP A 34 7.64 -0.93 0.97
CA ASP A 34 8.62 0.02 1.50
C ASP A 34 8.10 0.82 2.72
N ASN A 35 6.78 0.89 2.93
CA ASN A 35 6.17 1.55 4.07
C ASN A 35 5.70 0.61 5.19
N CYS A 36 5.46 -0.66 4.87
CA CYS A 36 4.67 -1.56 5.70
C CYS A 36 5.34 -2.91 5.95
N GLU A 37 6.50 -3.17 5.35
CA GLU A 37 7.15 -4.47 5.42
C GLU A 37 7.45 -4.91 6.85
N ARG A 38 7.90 -3.96 7.70
CA ARG A 38 8.12 -4.22 9.13
C ARG A 38 6.89 -4.79 9.85
N TYR A 39 5.68 -4.49 9.36
CA TYR A 39 4.43 -4.86 10.01
C TYR A 39 3.71 -6.02 9.33
N LEU A 40 3.78 -6.09 8.00
CA LEU A 40 3.08 -7.09 7.20
C LEU A 40 3.95 -8.31 6.89
N GLY A 41 5.28 -8.12 6.75
CA GLY A 41 6.24 -9.21 6.49
C GLY A 41 5.93 -9.95 5.19
N MET A 42 5.82 -9.24 4.08
CA MET A 42 5.43 -9.81 2.78
C MET A 42 6.63 -10.34 1.98
N LYS A 43 7.85 -9.92 2.32
CA LYS A 43 9.04 -10.30 1.58
C LYS A 43 9.26 -11.81 1.61
N GLY A 44 9.32 -12.42 0.43
CA GLY A 44 9.47 -13.86 0.24
C GLY A 44 8.21 -14.68 0.51
N ASP A 45 7.05 -14.03 0.70
CA ASP A 45 5.78 -14.67 1.06
C ASP A 45 4.66 -14.21 0.08
N GLU A 46 4.49 -14.98 -1.00
CA GLU A 46 3.50 -14.72 -2.05
C GLU A 46 2.05 -14.71 -1.53
N GLU A 47 1.74 -15.58 -0.56
CA GLU A 47 0.41 -15.64 0.06
C GLU A 47 0.11 -14.33 0.79
N LYS A 48 1.05 -13.86 1.62
CA LYS A 48 0.92 -12.56 2.27
C LYS A 48 0.85 -11.40 1.29
N VAL A 49 1.59 -11.42 0.19
CA VAL A 49 1.47 -10.40 -0.85
C VAL A 49 0.04 -10.37 -1.39
N SER A 50 -0.54 -11.53 -1.70
CA SER A 50 -1.91 -11.64 -2.20
C SER A 50 -2.93 -11.11 -1.19
N GLU A 51 -2.79 -11.44 0.09
CA GLU A 51 -3.70 -11.03 1.17
C GLU A 51 -3.57 -9.56 1.58
N CYS A 52 -2.36 -9.00 1.52
CA CYS A 52 -2.06 -7.64 1.98
C CYS A 52 -2.21 -6.56 0.89
N THR A 53 -2.45 -6.97 -0.36
CA THR A 53 -2.52 -6.06 -1.50
C THR A 53 -3.72 -6.38 -2.38
N SER A 54 -4.17 -5.41 -3.17
CA SER A 54 -5.31 -5.56 -4.09
C SER A 54 -4.93 -5.17 -5.50
N SER A 55 -5.34 -5.96 -6.48
CA SER A 55 -5.27 -5.58 -7.90
C SER A 55 -6.40 -4.62 -8.31
N ASN A 56 -7.40 -4.41 -7.44
CA ASN A 56 -8.50 -3.50 -7.70
C ASN A 56 -8.25 -2.15 -6.98
N PHE A 57 -7.69 -1.21 -7.71
CA PHE A 57 -7.42 0.14 -7.24
C PHE A 57 -7.68 1.16 -8.36
N ASP A 58 -8.03 2.38 -7.96
CA ASP A 58 -8.33 3.47 -8.90
C ASP A 58 -7.31 4.60 -8.76
N GLY A 59 -6.87 5.12 -9.91
CA GLY A 59 -5.98 6.27 -10.01
C GLY A 59 -4.58 6.03 -9.47
N MET A 60 -3.63 6.87 -9.89
CA MET A 60 -2.24 6.81 -9.43
C MET A 60 -1.74 8.21 -9.06
N ILE A 61 -0.94 8.29 -8.00
CA ILE A 61 -0.27 9.48 -7.52
C ILE A 61 1.23 9.18 -7.47
N ALA A 62 2.01 9.93 -8.25
CA ALA A 62 3.46 9.95 -8.10
C ALA A 62 3.84 10.92 -6.97
N ALA A 63 4.10 10.39 -5.77
CA ALA A 63 4.46 11.19 -4.60
C ALA A 63 5.97 11.40 -4.55
N THR A 64 6.44 12.59 -4.97
CA THR A 64 7.88 12.94 -5.02
C THR A 64 8.38 13.60 -3.73
N VAL A 65 7.57 14.50 -3.15
CA VAL A 65 7.82 15.20 -1.88
C VAL A 65 6.54 15.08 -1.01
N PRO A 66 6.31 13.92 -0.36
CA PRO A 66 5.02 13.63 0.28
C PRO A 66 4.65 14.59 1.42
N ASP A 67 5.63 15.05 2.18
CA ASP A 67 5.48 15.88 3.37
C ASP A 67 5.08 17.34 3.07
N GLU A 68 5.42 17.85 1.89
CA GLU A 68 5.04 19.20 1.43
C GLU A 68 3.80 19.21 0.53
N SER A 69 3.31 18.04 0.11
CA SER A 69 2.22 17.92 -0.86
C SER A 69 0.84 17.94 -0.20
N TRP A 70 -0.02 18.89 -0.60
CA TRP A 70 -1.44 18.91 -0.21
C TRP A 70 -2.17 17.62 -0.62
N VAL A 71 -1.90 17.09 -1.82
CA VAL A 71 -2.50 15.83 -2.31
C VAL A 71 -2.12 14.67 -1.38
N CYS A 72 -0.86 14.59 -0.98
CA CYS A 72 -0.39 13.54 -0.08
C CYS A 72 -0.98 13.68 1.34
N LYS A 73 -1.19 14.91 1.82
CA LYS A 73 -1.87 15.19 3.09
C LYS A 73 -3.33 14.75 3.03
N TRP A 74 -4.04 15.11 1.96
CA TRP A 74 -5.43 14.67 1.73
C TRP A 74 -5.55 13.15 1.72
N GLN A 75 -4.62 12.48 1.04
CA GLN A 75 -4.58 11.02 0.92
C GLN A 75 -3.98 10.28 2.12
N LYS A 76 -3.61 11.00 3.19
CA LYS A 76 -2.96 10.43 4.39
C LYS A 76 -1.71 9.59 4.05
N ILE A 77 -0.95 10.04 3.05
CA ILE A 77 0.34 9.45 2.62
C ILE A 77 1.51 10.43 2.80
N ASN A 78 1.29 11.61 3.40
CA ASN A 78 2.33 12.64 3.59
C ASN A 78 3.49 12.25 4.52
N ARG A 79 3.38 11.13 5.24
CA ARG A 79 4.48 10.55 6.06
C ARG A 79 5.00 9.23 5.49
N LYS A 80 4.67 8.93 4.25
CA LYS A 80 5.10 7.73 3.54
C LYS A 80 6.31 8.06 2.69
N VAL A 81 7.04 7.02 2.28
CA VAL A 81 8.18 7.21 1.39
C VAL A 81 7.69 7.75 0.04
N LYS A 82 8.58 8.32 -0.75
CA LYS A 82 8.29 8.62 -2.15
C LYS A 82 8.01 7.35 -2.95
N GLY A 83 7.09 7.44 -3.89
CA GLY A 83 6.67 6.29 -4.69
C GLY A 83 5.35 6.53 -5.41
N ILE A 84 4.79 5.46 -5.97
CA ILE A 84 3.48 5.49 -6.62
C ILE A 84 2.43 5.00 -5.63
N TYR A 85 1.30 5.72 -5.53
CA TYR A 85 0.21 5.42 -4.60
C TYR A 85 -1.14 5.44 -5.33
N ALA A 86 -2.05 4.56 -4.93
CA ALA A 86 -3.42 4.57 -5.44
C ALA A 86 -4.25 5.71 -4.83
N ILE A 87 -5.22 6.22 -5.59
CA ILE A 87 -6.22 7.18 -5.08
C ILE A 87 -7.26 6.44 -4.22
N SER A 88 -7.70 5.28 -4.66
CA SER A 88 -8.61 4.37 -3.96
C SER A 88 -8.09 2.95 -4.06
N VAL A 89 -8.26 2.13 -3.01
CA VAL A 89 -7.94 0.70 -3.02
C VAL A 89 -9.14 -0.06 -2.47
N SER A 90 -9.74 -0.91 -3.30
CA SER A 90 -10.83 -1.78 -2.87
C SER A 90 -10.29 -3.02 -2.18
N GLY A 91 -10.92 -3.36 -1.06
CA GLY A 91 -10.57 -4.53 -0.24
C GLY A 91 -10.22 -4.16 1.21
N THR A 92 -10.08 -5.18 2.04
CA THR A 92 -9.68 -5.06 3.44
C THR A 92 -8.69 -6.16 3.79
N LEU A 93 -7.80 -5.86 4.74
CA LEU A 93 -6.91 -6.89 5.29
C LEU A 93 -7.72 -7.99 6.00
N PRO A 94 -7.31 -9.27 5.88
CA PRO A 94 -7.91 -10.36 6.64
C PRO A 94 -7.84 -10.16 8.15
N SER A 95 -8.75 -10.78 8.88
CA SER A 95 -8.88 -10.62 10.34
C SER A 95 -7.60 -10.98 11.10
N HIS A 96 -6.88 -12.03 10.68
CA HIS A 96 -5.64 -12.46 11.32
C HIS A 96 -4.52 -11.41 11.18
N ILE A 97 -4.34 -10.82 10.00
CA ILE A 97 -3.38 -9.72 9.78
C ILE A 97 -3.77 -8.49 10.61
N VAL A 98 -5.07 -8.18 10.70
CA VAL A 98 -5.54 -7.07 11.53
C VAL A 98 -5.23 -7.30 13.02
N GLN A 99 -5.31 -8.55 13.50
CA GLN A 99 -4.92 -8.90 14.87
C GLN A 99 -3.40 -8.75 15.09
N GLU A 100 -2.57 -9.17 14.13
CA GLU A 100 -1.12 -8.98 14.16
C GLU A 100 -0.74 -7.50 14.20
N LEU A 101 -1.35 -6.67 13.35
CA LEU A 101 -1.15 -5.22 13.36
C LEU A 101 -1.54 -4.61 14.71
N LYS A 102 -2.65 -5.05 15.29
CA LYS A 102 -3.11 -4.58 16.60
C LYS A 102 -2.12 -4.96 17.71
N ALA A 103 -1.56 -6.17 17.69
CA ALA A 103 -0.53 -6.59 18.65
C ALA A 103 0.75 -5.74 18.56
N GLN A 104 1.04 -5.19 17.37
CA GLN A 104 2.14 -4.27 17.11
C GLN A 104 1.79 -2.78 17.36
N ASN A 105 0.63 -2.47 17.93
CA ASN A 105 0.09 -1.10 18.11
C ASN A 105 -0.10 -0.31 16.80
N ILE A 106 -0.33 -1.00 15.68
CA ILE A 106 -0.66 -0.39 14.40
C ILE A 106 -2.18 -0.34 14.24
N ARG A 107 -2.72 0.89 14.17
CA ARG A 107 -4.15 1.10 13.94
C ARG A 107 -4.50 0.86 12.48
N TYR A 108 -5.39 -0.09 12.24
CA TYR A 108 -6.01 -0.34 10.95
C TYR A 108 -7.53 -0.13 11.03
N LYS A 109 -8.14 0.43 9.98
CA LYS A 109 -9.59 0.53 9.81
C LYS A 109 -9.94 -0.12 8.47
N PRO A 110 -10.84 -1.13 8.46
CA PRO A 110 -11.33 -1.73 7.21
C PRO A 110 -11.83 -0.69 6.22
N ASN A 111 -11.56 -0.91 4.94
CA ASN A 111 -11.95 -0.04 3.82
C ASN A 111 -11.47 1.43 3.95
N MET A 112 -10.50 1.74 4.83
CA MET A 112 -10.00 3.12 4.99
C MET A 112 -9.43 3.70 3.69
N ARG A 113 -8.95 2.83 2.79
CA ARG A 113 -8.38 3.21 1.50
C ARG A 113 -9.39 3.15 0.36
N ASP A 114 -10.62 2.68 0.59
CA ASP A 114 -11.66 2.66 -0.42
C ASP A 114 -12.42 3.99 -0.41
N MET A 115 -12.18 4.82 -1.42
CA MET A 115 -12.80 6.14 -1.55
C MET A 115 -14.19 6.07 -2.17
N THR A 116 -14.59 4.94 -2.76
CA THR A 116 -15.92 4.77 -3.37
C THR A 116 -17.01 4.64 -2.30
N GLN A 117 -16.67 4.07 -1.14
CA GLN A 117 -17.61 3.85 -0.03
C GLN A 117 -17.96 5.11 0.78
N ASN A 118 -17.29 6.24 0.53
CA ASN A 118 -17.60 7.53 1.18
C ASN A 118 -18.49 8.43 0.31
N SER A 119 -19.04 7.91 -0.80
CA SER A 119 -19.89 8.64 -1.75
C SER A 119 -21.38 8.44 -1.45
#